data_AF-A0A7X7ASD2-F1
#
_entry.id   AF-A0A7X7ASD2-F1
#
_cell.length_a   1.000
_cell.length_b   1.000
_cell.length_c   1.000
_cell.angle_alpha   90.00
_cell.angle_beta   90.00
_cell.angle_gamma   90.00
#
_symmetry.space_group_name_H-M   'P 1'
#
loop_
_entity.id
_entity.type
_entity.pdbx_description
1 polymer ?
#
loop_
_entity_poly.entity_id
_entity_poly.type
_entity_poly.pdbx_seq_one_letter_code
_entity_poly.pdbx_strand_id
1 'polypeptide(L)'
;MSKDSTIMPYGSGNYVQQYFHNIYLSAHGKTLTLRLSVNVNIYYYNSFRQINQVLGTALAITSNGNWVVESPVTSYVSTTGQFPTTSVRVNASATAAIRYGDALTASYTYAFLSAVGFNVSTSTTTTTYIRRFMSSSYTISL
;
A
#
# COMPACT_ATOMS: atom_id res chain seq x y z
N MET A 1 -16.65 -1.87 1.40
CA MET A 1 -16.15 -2.90 0.44
C MET A 1 -16.06 -2.24 -0.92
N SER A 2 -14.86 -1.91 -1.40
CA SER A 2 -14.64 -1.51 -2.79
C SER A 2 -14.37 -2.79 -3.56
N LYS A 3 -15.27 -3.17 -4.47
CA LYS A 3 -15.07 -4.27 -5.40
C LYS A 3 -14.34 -3.68 -6.60
N ASP A 4 -13.03 -3.89 -6.66
CA ASP A 4 -12.19 -3.48 -7.79
C ASP A 4 -12.63 -4.31 -9.01
N SER A 5 -13.55 -3.79 -9.83
CA SER A 5 -14.09 -4.50 -10.99
C SER A 5 -13.15 -4.31 -12.18
N THR A 6 -12.20 -5.23 -12.35
CA THR A 6 -11.33 -5.23 -13.53
C THR A 6 -11.99 -6.04 -14.65
N ILE A 7 -12.17 -5.41 -15.82
CA ILE A 7 -12.63 -6.06 -17.06
C ILE A 7 -11.57 -7.11 -17.43
N MET A 8 -11.92 -8.39 -17.37
CA MET A 8 -11.01 -9.44 -17.82
C MET A 8 -11.08 -9.59 -19.35
N PRO A 9 -9.94 -9.78 -20.02
CA PRO A 9 -9.89 -9.97 -21.47
C PRO A 9 -10.71 -11.21 -21.91
N TYR A 10 -11.33 -11.11 -23.09
CA TYR A 10 -12.17 -12.14 -23.67
C TYR A 10 -11.29 -13.28 -24.22
N GLY A 11 -11.16 -14.40 -23.48
CA GLY A 11 -10.41 -15.58 -23.91
C GLY A 11 -9.85 -16.43 -22.76
N SER A 12 -9.35 -17.63 -23.07
CA SER A 12 -8.61 -18.46 -22.12
C SER A 12 -7.11 -18.16 -22.16
N GLY A 13 -6.46 -18.09 -21.01
CA GLY A 13 -5.02 -17.84 -20.96
C GLY A 13 -4.50 -17.39 -19.61
N ASN A 14 -3.25 -16.94 -19.62
CA ASN A 14 -2.58 -16.32 -18.48
C ASN A 14 -2.65 -14.80 -18.63
N TYR A 15 -3.05 -14.11 -17.57
CA TYR A 15 -3.22 -12.67 -17.54
C TYR A 15 -2.54 -12.07 -16.32
N VAL A 16 -1.85 -10.95 -16.52
CA VAL A 16 -1.34 -10.16 -15.40
C VAL A 16 -2.45 -9.23 -14.92
N GLN A 17 -2.85 -9.38 -13.67
CA GLN A 17 -3.81 -8.49 -13.01
C GLN A 17 -3.15 -7.77 -11.86
N GLN A 18 -3.44 -6.48 -11.73
CA GLN A 18 -2.97 -5.64 -10.64
C GLN A 18 -4.11 -5.40 -9.66
N TYR A 19 -3.83 -5.57 -8.36
CA TYR A 19 -4.73 -5.29 -7.26
C TYR A 19 -4.18 -4.15 -6.40
N PHE A 20 -5.06 -3.30 -5.90
CA PHE A 20 -4.70 -2.21 -5.01
C PHE A 20 -5.36 -2.35 -3.64
N HIS A 21 -4.58 -2.05 -2.59
CA HIS A 21 -5.09 -1.90 -1.24
C HIS A 21 -4.59 -0.59 -0.65
N ASN A 22 -5.51 0.27 -0.25
CA ASN A 22 -5.17 1.57 0.32
C ASN A 22 -5.29 1.53 1.85
N ILE A 23 -4.26 2.02 2.52
CA ILE A 23 -4.24 2.29 3.96
C ILE A 23 -4.39 3.80 4.13
N TYR A 24 -5.46 4.22 4.80
CA TYR A 24 -5.78 5.63 5.01
C TYR A 24 -5.48 6.04 6.45
N LEU A 25 -4.83 7.19 6.60
CA LEU A 25 -4.67 7.87 7.87
C LEU A 25 -5.26 9.28 7.74
N SER A 26 -6.38 9.52 8.42
CA SER A 26 -7.11 10.78 8.33
C SER A 26 -7.28 11.46 9.69
N ALA A 27 -7.06 12.76 9.74
CA ALA A 27 -7.50 13.63 10.84
C ALA A 27 -7.75 15.05 10.32
N HIS A 28 -8.67 15.78 10.96
CA HIS A 28 -8.95 17.19 10.63
C HIS A 28 -9.15 17.47 9.12
N GLY A 29 -9.81 16.56 8.39
CA GLY A 29 -10.08 16.70 6.95
C GLY A 29 -8.86 16.50 6.03
N LYS A 30 -7.70 16.09 6.57
CA LYS A 30 -6.51 15.70 5.80
C LYS A 30 -6.35 14.19 5.83
N THR A 31 -5.88 13.61 4.72
CA THR A 31 -5.66 12.17 4.58
C THR A 31 -4.28 11.89 3.98
N LEU A 32 -3.52 11.01 4.63
CA LEU A 32 -2.36 10.33 4.08
C LEU A 32 -2.80 8.96 3.57
N THR A 33 -2.39 8.61 2.36
CA THR A 33 -2.77 7.34 1.72
C THR A 33 -1.52 6.58 1.32
N LEU A 34 -1.32 5.40 1.91
CA LEU A 34 -0.33 4.42 1.46
C LEU A 34 -1.05 3.37 0.60
N ARG A 35 -0.60 3.19 -0.64
CA ARG A 35 -1.14 2.21 -1.57
C ARG A 35 -0.18 1.03 -1.69
N LEU A 36 -0.70 -0.15 -1.40
CA LEU A 36 -0.11 -1.44 -1.77
C LEU A 36 -0.62 -1.84 -3.15
N SER A 37 0.30 -2.05 -4.07
CA SER A 37 0.02 -2.60 -5.40
C SER A 37 0.57 -4.02 -5.48
N VAL A 38 -0.23 -4.95 -5.98
CA VAL A 38 0.13 -6.37 -6.11
C VAL A 38 -0.15 -6.83 -7.54
N ASN A 39 0.88 -7.29 -8.23
CA ASN A 39 0.75 -7.87 -9.58
C ASN A 39 0.71 -9.39 -9.46
N VAL A 40 -0.33 -10.01 -10.00
CA VAL A 40 -0.50 -11.47 -9.99
C VAL A 40 -0.69 -11.99 -11.41
N ASN A 41 -0.17 -13.18 -11.68
CA ASN A 41 -0.46 -13.93 -12.90
C ASN A 41 -1.66 -14.85 -12.63
N ILE A 42 -2.77 -14.63 -13.33
CA ILE A 42 -4.00 -15.38 -13.21
C ILE A 42 -4.19 -16.22 -14.46
N TYR A 43 -4.46 -17.51 -14.27
CA TYR A 43 -4.98 -18.37 -15.33
C TYR A 43 -6.51 -18.36 -15.34
N TYR A 44 -7.06 -18.29 -16.54
CA TYR A 44 -8.49 -18.29 -16.79
C TYR A 44 -8.85 -19.28 -17.90
N TYR A 45 -9.84 -20.14 -17.65
CA TYR A 45 -10.46 -21.01 -18.65
C TYR A 45 -11.92 -21.27 -18.29
N ASN A 46 -12.86 -20.79 -19.12
CA ASN A 46 -14.30 -20.80 -18.81
C ASN A 46 -14.60 -20.19 -17.44
N SER A 47 -15.22 -20.91 -16.50
CA SER A 47 -15.48 -20.45 -15.13
C SER A 47 -14.31 -20.70 -14.16
N PHE A 48 -13.29 -21.44 -14.57
CA PHE A 48 -12.15 -21.78 -13.73
C PHE A 48 -11.14 -20.62 -13.69
N ARG A 49 -10.74 -20.23 -12.48
CA ARG A 49 -9.74 -19.20 -12.23
C ARG A 49 -8.77 -19.63 -11.15
N GLN A 50 -7.49 -19.34 -11.36
CA GLN A 50 -6.46 -19.55 -10.34
C GLN A 50 -5.36 -18.51 -10.47
N ILE A 51 -4.74 -18.18 -9.35
CA ILE A 51 -3.51 -17.41 -9.26
C ILE A 51 -2.35 -18.39 -9.43
N ASN A 52 -1.55 -18.22 -10.46
CA ASN A 52 -0.39 -19.05 -10.73
C ASN A 52 0.87 -18.56 -9.99
N GLN A 53 0.99 -17.25 -9.79
CA GLN A 53 2.12 -16.64 -9.06
C GLN A 53 1.83 -15.16 -8.74
N VAL A 54 2.53 -14.65 -7.73
CA VAL A 54 2.67 -13.20 -7.49
C VAL A 54 3.93 -12.73 -8.20
N LEU A 55 3.78 -11.76 -9.11
CA LEU A 55 4.88 -11.21 -9.91
C LEU A 55 5.63 -10.10 -9.19
N GLY A 56 4.96 -9.39 -8.27
CA GLY A 56 5.59 -8.33 -7.50
C GLY A 56 4.61 -7.58 -6.62
N THR A 57 5.17 -6.90 -5.63
CA THR A 57 4.46 -6.06 -4.66
C THR A 57 5.19 -4.72 -4.55
N ALA A 58 4.43 -3.63 -4.44
CA ALA A 58 4.99 -2.30 -4.30
C ALA A 58 4.19 -1.48 -3.29
N LEU A 59 4.87 -0.59 -2.57
CA LEU A 59 4.27 0.39 -1.68
C LEU A 59 4.59 1.79 -2.17
N ALA A 60 3.57 2.64 -2.23
CA ALA A 60 3.72 4.04 -2.61
C ALA A 60 2.78 4.91 -1.80
N ILE A 61 3.21 6.10 -1.42
CA ILE A 61 2.31 7.12 -0.89
C ILE A 61 1.63 7.82 -2.08
N THR A 62 0.31 7.88 -2.06
CA THR A 62 -0.49 8.49 -3.14
C THR A 62 -1.22 9.75 -2.70
N SER A 63 -1.06 10.18 -1.46
CA SER A 63 -1.60 11.46 -0.96
C SER A 63 -0.68 12.62 -1.33
N ASN A 64 -1.27 13.79 -1.52
CA ASN A 64 -0.55 15.01 -1.89
C ASN A 64 0.40 15.48 -0.78
N GLY A 65 1.68 15.68 -1.08
CA GLY A 65 2.67 16.26 -0.15
C GLY A 65 4.07 15.68 -0.31
N ASN A 66 5.02 16.21 0.46
CA ASN A 66 6.44 15.82 0.41
C ASN A 66 6.72 14.56 1.25
N TRP A 67 5.89 13.54 1.09
CA TRP A 67 6.04 12.29 1.82
C TRP A 67 7.01 11.36 1.10
N VAL A 68 7.78 10.62 1.89
CA VAL A 68 8.60 9.52 1.40
C VAL A 68 8.24 8.23 2.13
N VAL A 69 8.36 7.11 1.41
CA VAL A 69 8.23 5.77 1.98
C VAL A 69 9.64 5.32 2.40
N GLU A 70 9.86 5.16 3.70
CA GLU A 70 11.08 4.61 4.26
C GLU A 70 10.87 3.13 4.64
N SER A 71 11.91 2.33 4.40
CA SER A 71 11.94 0.89 4.73
C SER A 71 10.69 0.10 4.31
N PRO A 72 10.30 0.14 3.01
CA PRO A 72 9.16 -0.64 2.55
C PRO A 72 9.46 -2.13 2.64
N VAL A 73 8.58 -2.87 3.31
CA VAL A 73 8.62 -4.33 3.39
C VAL A 73 7.29 -4.86 2.91
N THR A 74 7.35 -5.81 1.97
CA THR A 74 6.18 -6.53 1.48
C THR A 74 6.48 -8.02 1.50
N SER A 75 5.47 -8.81 1.82
CA SER A 75 5.53 -10.27 1.78
C SER A 75 4.18 -10.80 1.34
N TYR A 76 4.17 -12.00 0.78
CA TYR A 76 2.95 -12.67 0.37
C TYR A 76 3.03 -14.15 0.69
N VAL A 77 1.87 -14.75 0.90
CA VAL A 77 1.73 -16.18 1.12
C VAL A 77 0.44 -16.65 0.44
N SER A 78 0.54 -17.73 -0.35
CA SER A 78 -0.65 -18.46 -0.78
C SER A 78 -1.39 -18.95 0.47
N THR A 79 -2.71 -18.80 0.51
CA THR A 79 -3.50 -19.30 1.66
C THR A 79 -3.40 -20.82 1.84
N THR A 80 -3.06 -21.54 0.77
CA THR A 80 -2.79 -22.99 0.77
C THR A 80 -1.31 -23.34 0.88
N GLY A 81 -0.43 -22.33 0.98
CA GLY A 81 1.03 -22.50 1.09
C GLY A 81 1.76 -22.77 -0.22
N GLN A 82 1.04 -23.04 -1.31
CA GLN A 82 1.61 -23.32 -2.63
C GLN A 82 0.80 -22.65 -3.75
N PHE A 83 1.43 -22.47 -4.91
CA PHE A 83 0.76 -22.10 -6.15
C PHE A 83 0.57 -23.35 -7.03
N PRO A 84 -0.48 -23.43 -7.87
CA PRO A 84 -1.54 -22.42 -8.02
C PRO A 84 -2.50 -22.38 -6.82
N THR A 85 -3.17 -21.24 -6.62
CA THR A 85 -4.13 -21.03 -5.53
C THR A 85 -5.27 -20.11 -5.97
N THR A 86 -6.39 -20.11 -5.25
CA THR A 86 -7.48 -19.15 -5.48
C THR A 86 -7.40 -17.92 -4.58
N SER A 87 -6.51 -17.92 -3.58
CA SER A 87 -6.38 -16.80 -2.65
C SER A 87 -4.95 -16.62 -2.12
N VAL A 88 -4.51 -15.37 -2.06
CA VAL A 88 -3.19 -14.96 -1.57
C VAL A 88 -3.36 -13.89 -0.51
N ARG A 89 -2.72 -14.06 0.63
CA ARG A 89 -2.58 -13.02 1.65
C ARG A 89 -1.28 -12.25 1.42
N VAL A 90 -1.38 -10.93 1.38
CA VAL A 90 -0.26 -10.02 1.20
C VAL A 90 -0.15 -9.14 2.44
N ASN A 91 1.03 -9.13 3.06
CA ASN A 91 1.34 -8.26 4.18
C ASN A 91 2.27 -7.15 3.70
N ALA A 92 2.04 -5.96 4.21
CA ALA A 92 2.83 -4.81 3.87
C ALA A 92 3.06 -3.94 5.10
N SER A 93 4.27 -3.41 5.20
CA SER A 93 4.63 -2.42 6.21
C SER A 93 5.63 -1.42 5.67
N ALA A 94 5.55 -0.19 6.14
CA ALA A 94 6.51 0.86 5.82
C ALA A 94 6.44 1.97 6.87
N THR A 95 7.42 2.87 6.82
CA THR A 95 7.36 4.14 7.56
C THR A 95 7.06 5.26 6.57
N ALA A 96 5.95 5.98 6.78
CA ALA A 96 5.79 7.28 6.13
C ALA A 96 6.67 8.29 6.85
N ALA A 97 7.49 9.02 6.08
CA ALA A 97 8.33 10.06 6.63
C ALA A 97 8.20 11.37 5.85
N ILE A 98 8.46 12.48 6.54
CA ILE A 98 8.81 13.76 5.91
C ILE A 98 10.13 14.23 6.51
N ARG A 99 11.04 14.69 5.64
CA ARG A 99 12.30 15.34 6.00
C ARG A 99 12.18 16.82 5.61
N TYR A 100 12.12 17.72 6.58
CA TYR A 100 12.04 19.16 6.33
C TYR A 100 13.40 19.83 6.50
N GLY A 101 13.84 20.61 5.49
CA GLY A 101 14.91 21.61 5.62
C GLY A 101 14.40 23.04 5.81
N ASP A 102 13.16 23.32 5.40
CA ASP A 102 12.44 24.59 5.55
C ASP A 102 11.00 24.34 6.04
N ALA A 103 10.35 25.39 6.57
CA ALA A 103 9.10 25.32 7.35
C ALA A 103 8.00 24.39 6.80
N LEU A 104 7.34 23.65 7.71
CA LEU A 104 6.12 22.88 7.45
C LEU A 104 5.11 23.73 6.66
N THR A 105 4.91 23.38 5.39
CA THR A 105 3.85 24.02 4.58
C THR A 105 2.48 23.66 5.16
N ALA A 106 1.52 24.59 5.01
CA ALA A 106 0.19 24.53 5.62
C ALA A 106 -0.64 23.25 5.32
N SER A 107 -0.22 22.42 4.36
CA SER A 107 -0.91 21.18 3.99
C SER A 107 -0.96 20.15 5.12
N TYR A 108 0.03 20.15 6.03
CA TYR A 108 0.09 19.24 7.18
C TYR A 108 0.49 19.99 8.45
N THR A 109 -0.49 20.29 9.30
CA THR A 109 -0.25 20.95 10.59
C THR A 109 0.34 19.97 11.61
N TYR A 110 1.09 20.46 12.60
CA TYR A 110 1.51 19.64 13.76
C TYR A 110 0.32 18.95 14.46
N ALA A 111 -0.85 19.61 14.50
CA ALA A 111 -2.08 19.04 15.04
C ALA A 111 -2.55 17.81 14.24
N PHE A 112 -2.53 17.87 12.89
CA PHE A 112 -2.80 16.68 12.08
C PHE A 112 -1.80 15.56 12.37
N LEU A 113 -0.50 15.88 12.36
CA LEU A 113 0.57 14.89 12.51
C LEU A 113 0.48 14.16 13.85
N SER A 114 0.28 14.90 14.94
CA SER A 114 0.08 14.32 16.28
C SER A 114 -1.23 13.54 16.37
N ALA A 115 -2.35 14.06 15.84
CA ALA A 115 -3.64 13.37 15.86
C ALA A 115 -3.60 12.03 15.11
N VAL A 116 -2.81 11.95 14.04
CA VAL A 116 -2.54 10.70 13.33
C VAL A 116 -1.23 10.07 13.79
N GLY A 117 -0.83 10.20 15.06
CA GLY A 117 0.20 9.36 15.68
C GLY A 117 1.59 9.39 15.05
N PHE A 118 1.97 10.49 14.40
CA PHE A 118 3.34 10.69 13.96
C PHE A 118 4.24 11.03 15.14
N ASN A 119 5.43 10.43 15.15
CA ASN A 119 6.53 10.88 15.99
C ASN A 119 7.22 12.05 15.29
N VAL A 120 7.29 13.18 15.99
CA VAL A 120 7.93 14.40 15.52
C VAL A 120 9.20 14.58 16.34
N SER A 121 10.36 14.59 15.69
CA SER A 121 11.65 14.83 16.32
C SER A 121 12.40 15.92 15.59
N THR A 122 12.90 16.91 16.34
CA THR A 122 13.74 17.99 15.82
C THR A 122 15.22 17.66 16.03
N SER A 123 16.04 17.88 15.00
CA SER A 123 17.50 17.89 15.12
C SER A 123 17.99 19.28 15.54
N THR A 124 19.16 19.37 16.15
CA THR A 124 19.85 20.63 16.47
C THR A 124 20.18 21.47 15.22
N THR A 125 20.13 20.88 14.02
CA THR A 125 20.46 21.48 12.72
C THR A 125 19.22 21.82 11.87
N THR A 126 18.18 22.40 12.47
CA THR A 126 16.92 22.87 11.82
C THR A 126 16.09 21.83 11.03
N THR A 127 16.54 20.58 10.96
CA THR A 127 15.84 19.51 10.24
C THR A 127 14.82 18.84 11.15
N THR A 128 13.55 18.85 10.74
CA THR A 128 12.47 18.13 11.44
C THR A 128 12.20 16.80 10.73
N TYR A 129 12.21 15.73 11.51
CA TYR A 129 11.82 14.40 11.06
C TYR A 129 10.44 14.06 11.61
N ILE A 130 9.52 13.76 10.72
CA ILE A 130 8.16 13.34 11.05
C ILE A 130 8.00 11.93 10.52
N ARG A 131 7.76 10.95 11.39
CA ARG A 131 7.69 9.53 11.01
C ARG A 131 6.52 8.80 11.63
N ARG A 132 5.90 7.90 10.85
CA ARG A 132 4.89 6.96 11.36
C ARG A 132 5.02 5.61 10.66
N PHE A 133 5.11 4.56 11.47
CA PHE A 133 5.00 3.19 11.00
C PHE A 133 3.55 2.86 10.62
N MET A 134 3.38 2.16 9.51
CA MET A 134 2.11 1.66 9.02
C MET A 134 2.27 0.19 8.62
N SER A 135 1.27 -0.62 8.93
CA SER A 135 1.19 -2.01 8.47
C SER A 135 -0.24 -2.38 8.12
N SER A 136 -0.39 -3.29 7.16
CA SER A 136 -1.68 -3.86 6.78
C SER A 136 -1.50 -5.24 6.16
N SER A 137 -2.52 -6.07 6.32
CA SER A 137 -2.71 -7.30 5.55
C SER A 137 -3.88 -7.12 4.60
N TYR A 138 -3.76 -7.64 3.38
CA TYR A 138 -4.80 -7.66 2.36
C TYR A 138 -4.88 -9.06 1.75
N THR A 139 -6.08 -9.55 1.45
CA THR A 139 -6.25 -10.87 0.82
C THR A 139 -6.87 -10.68 -0.55
N ILE A 140 -6.19 -11.19 -1.58
CA ILE A 140 -6.71 -11.31 -2.93
C ILE A 140 -7.42 -12.67 -3.01
N SER A 141 -8.65 -12.69 -3.49
CA SER A 141 -9.41 -13.91 -3.77
C SER A 141 -10.11 -13.77 -5.13
N LEU A 142 -10.12 -14.85 -5.92
CA LEU A 142 -10.73 -14.90 -7.26
C LEU A 142 -12.22 -15.27 -7.23
#